data_AF-A0A523XUY1-F1
#
_entry.id   AF-A0A523XUY1-F1
#
_cell.length_a   1.000
_cell.length_b   1.000
_cell.length_c   1.000
_cell.angle_alpha   90.00
_cell.angle_beta   90.00
_cell.angle_gamma   90.00
#
_symmetry.space_group_name_H-M   'P 1'
#
loop_
_entity.id
_entity.type
_entity.pdbx_description
1 polymer ?
#
loop_
_entity_poly.entity_id
_entity_poly.type
_entity_poly.pdbx_seq_one_letter_code
_entity_poly.pdbx_strand_id
1 'polypeptide(L)'
;MELKNMERVWFVTSNYSSLQGLKILPLGVWLYLEAAGNFSWIPLYTHNRPISSLLLLCIACGGWLIVSHWYNRVFGYVGPTKQGVLKFTWTSIMVVVVSFPWLLISGVIDGALKPPVSALGLTASFLLALWWAVGRLPKHYAIAAALIAIVSILPLFGIVSKDQYFSGLISLVFGTILIMVGILDHLQLVHKLGDSPAGHDD
;
A
#
# COMPACT_ATOMS: atom_id res chain seq x y z
N MET A 1 21.26 28.78 1.00
CA MET A 1 19.80 28.58 1.15
C MET A 1 19.20 27.93 -0.10
N GLU A 2 19.65 28.28 -1.31
CA GLU A 2 19.16 27.72 -2.60
C GLU A 2 19.36 26.19 -2.77
N LEU A 3 20.50 25.63 -2.33
CA LEU A 3 20.77 24.19 -2.48
C LEU A 3 19.74 23.29 -1.77
N LYS A 4 19.31 23.68 -0.57
CA LYS A 4 18.29 22.95 0.20
C LYS A 4 16.91 22.96 -0.49
N ASN A 5 16.60 24.04 -1.21
CA ASN A 5 15.37 24.16 -1.98
C ASN A 5 15.42 23.27 -3.23
N MET A 6 16.56 23.20 -3.92
CA MET A 6 16.74 22.31 -5.08
C MET A 6 16.63 20.82 -4.70
N GLU A 7 17.30 20.38 -3.63
CA GLU A 7 17.19 18.99 -3.15
C GLU A 7 15.75 18.60 -2.81
N ARG A 8 15.00 19.54 -2.23
CA ARG A 8 13.59 19.33 -1.89
C ARG A 8 12.72 19.21 -3.14
N VAL A 9 12.83 20.13 -4.09
CA VAL A 9 12.07 20.05 -5.36
C VAL A 9 12.40 18.76 -6.09
N TRP A 10 13.68 18.38 -6.13
CA TRP A 10 14.12 17.13 -6.75
C TRP A 10 13.56 15.91 -6.03
N PHE A 11 13.55 15.88 -4.70
CA PHE A 11 12.95 14.80 -3.92
C PHE A 11 11.45 14.66 -4.20
N VAL A 12 10.70 15.77 -4.16
CA VAL A 12 9.24 15.75 -4.35
C VAL A 12 8.90 15.32 -5.77
N THR A 13 9.59 15.86 -6.78
CA THR A 13 9.33 15.50 -8.19
C THR A 13 9.72 14.06 -8.52
N SER A 14 10.84 13.55 -7.98
CA SER A 14 11.28 12.17 -8.21
C SER A 14 10.43 11.12 -7.47
N ASN A 15 9.81 11.49 -6.34
CA ASN A 15 8.98 10.61 -5.52
C ASN A 15 7.49 10.97 -5.55
N TYR A 16 7.07 11.84 -6.48
CA TYR A 16 5.71 12.38 -6.48
C TYR A 16 4.66 11.26 -6.55
N SER A 17 4.90 10.24 -7.38
CA SER A 17 3.98 9.11 -7.53
C SER A 17 3.90 8.21 -6.29
N SER A 18 4.99 8.05 -5.53
CA SER A 18 5.00 7.27 -4.29
C SER A 18 4.41 8.03 -3.11
N LEU A 19 4.55 9.36 -3.08
CA LEU A 19 3.99 10.23 -2.04
C LEU A 19 2.47 10.46 -2.16
N GLN A 20 1.82 9.95 -3.20
CA GLN A 20 0.36 10.01 -3.36
C GLN A 20 -0.35 8.96 -2.49
N GLY A 21 0.03 8.87 -1.21
CA GLY A 21 -0.36 7.82 -0.29
C GLY A 21 -1.86 7.64 -0.10
N LEU A 22 -2.68 8.69 -0.23
CA LEU A 22 -4.14 8.54 -0.11
C LEU A 22 -4.72 7.59 -1.17
N LYS A 23 -4.01 7.34 -2.28
CA LYS A 23 -4.41 6.34 -3.27
C LYS A 23 -4.51 4.94 -2.69
N ILE A 24 -3.70 4.59 -1.69
CA ILE A 24 -3.70 3.26 -1.08
C ILE A 24 -4.78 3.10 0.00
N LEU A 25 -5.35 4.22 0.47
CA LEU A 25 -6.32 4.23 1.56
C LEU A 25 -7.60 3.44 1.25
N PRO A 26 -8.22 3.55 0.05
CA PRO A 26 -9.36 2.70 -0.32
C PRO A 26 -9.07 1.20 -0.20
N LEU A 27 -7.86 0.77 -0.54
CA LEU A 27 -7.45 -0.63 -0.40
C LEU A 27 -7.32 -1.04 1.07
N GLY A 28 -6.74 -0.17 1.91
CA GLY A 28 -6.68 -0.40 3.35
C GLY A 28 -8.06 -0.47 4.01
N VAL A 29 -8.98 0.40 3.60
CA VAL A 29 -10.39 0.38 4.06
C VAL A 29 -11.09 -0.91 3.62
N TRP A 30 -10.87 -1.36 2.39
CA TRP A 30 -11.39 -2.65 1.92
C TRP A 30 -10.91 -3.82 2.79
N LEU A 31 -9.63 -3.88 3.15
CA LEU A 31 -9.09 -4.91 4.04
C LEU A 31 -9.71 -4.86 5.44
N TYR A 32 -10.02 -3.67 5.95
CA TYR A 32 -10.76 -3.50 7.20
C TYR A 32 -12.19 -4.05 7.11
N LEU A 33 -12.89 -3.78 6.00
CA LEU A 33 -14.23 -4.31 5.77
C LEU A 33 -14.21 -5.84 5.60
N GLU A 34 -13.19 -6.39 4.94
CA GLU A 34 -12.93 -7.83 4.90
C GLU A 34 -12.77 -8.39 6.31
N ALA A 35 -11.93 -7.78 7.15
CA ALA A 35 -11.75 -8.22 8.53
C ALA A 35 -13.07 -8.17 9.32
N ALA A 36 -13.82 -7.07 9.21
CA ALA A 36 -15.11 -6.92 9.87
C ALA A 36 -16.12 -8.00 9.43
N GLY A 37 -16.14 -8.30 8.13
CA GLY A 37 -16.93 -9.40 7.56
C GLY A 37 -16.56 -10.77 8.13
N ASN A 38 -15.25 -11.01 8.31
CA ASN A 38 -14.74 -12.25 8.88
C ASN A 38 -15.04 -12.43 10.36
N PHE A 39 -15.03 -11.34 11.12
CA PHE A 39 -15.45 -11.34 12.51
C PHE A 39 -16.98 -11.30 12.67
N SER A 40 -17.73 -11.42 11.57
CA SER A 40 -19.21 -11.38 11.54
C SER A 40 -19.80 -10.10 12.13
N TRP A 41 -19.06 -8.98 12.08
CA TRP A 41 -19.55 -7.66 12.52
C TRP A 41 -20.58 -7.08 11.56
N ILE A 42 -20.60 -7.56 10.31
CA ILE A 42 -21.51 -7.08 9.25
C ILE A 42 -22.32 -8.27 8.71
N PRO A 43 -23.58 -8.46 9.15
CA PRO A 43 -24.40 -9.61 8.77
C PRO A 43 -24.68 -9.73 7.26
N LEU A 44 -24.73 -8.60 6.54
CA LEU A 44 -24.94 -8.60 5.09
C LEU A 44 -23.75 -9.22 4.33
N TYR A 45 -22.55 -9.15 4.92
CA TYR A 45 -21.31 -9.60 4.30
C TYR A 45 -21.10 -11.11 4.43
N THR A 46 -21.57 -11.69 5.54
CA THR A 46 -21.35 -13.11 5.84
C THR A 46 -22.12 -14.04 4.91
N HIS A 47 -23.28 -13.61 4.37
CA HIS A 47 -24.12 -14.47 3.53
C HIS A 47 -23.54 -14.72 2.13
N ASN A 48 -22.99 -13.67 1.48
CA ASN A 48 -22.48 -13.75 0.10
C ASN A 48 -21.04 -13.23 0.00
N ARG A 49 -20.19 -13.67 0.93
CA ARG A 49 -18.82 -13.18 1.10
C ARG A 49 -18.00 -13.00 -0.19
N PRO A 50 -17.88 -13.97 -1.12
CA PRO A 50 -17.05 -13.77 -2.32
C PRO A 50 -17.58 -12.64 -3.22
N ILE A 51 -18.91 -12.51 -3.35
CA ILE A 51 -19.53 -11.45 -4.15
C ILE A 51 -19.38 -10.10 -3.45
N SER A 52 -19.63 -10.04 -2.14
CA SER A 52 -19.47 -8.83 -1.34
C SER A 52 -18.01 -8.34 -1.33
N SER A 53 -17.05 -9.26 -1.17
CA SER A 53 -15.61 -8.99 -1.24
C SER A 53 -15.22 -8.35 -2.58
N LEU A 54 -15.64 -8.98 -3.68
CA LEU A 54 -15.35 -8.50 -5.03
C LEU A 54 -15.99 -7.12 -5.29
N LEU A 55 -17.24 -6.92 -4.85
CA LEU A 55 -17.93 -5.63 -4.96
C LEU A 55 -17.16 -4.54 -4.19
N LEU A 56 -16.75 -4.80 -2.95
CA LEU A 56 -15.99 -3.84 -2.15
C LEU A 56 -14.61 -3.57 -2.76
N LEU A 57 -13.96 -4.56 -3.35
CA LEU A 57 -12.70 -4.38 -4.07
C LEU A 57 -12.91 -3.47 -5.30
N CYS A 58 -13.98 -3.67 -6.07
CA CYS A 58 -14.35 -2.79 -7.17
C CYS A 58 -14.59 -1.35 -6.71
N ILE A 59 -15.27 -1.17 -5.56
CA ILE A 59 -15.47 0.15 -4.94
C ILE A 59 -14.13 0.76 -4.53
N ALA A 60 -13.22 -0.01 -3.94
CA ALA A 60 -11.88 0.46 -3.58
C ALA A 60 -11.06 0.88 -4.81
N CYS A 61 -11.12 0.13 -5.91
CA CYS A 61 -10.53 0.51 -7.19
C CYS A 61 -11.14 1.80 -7.75
N GLY A 62 -12.46 1.98 -7.64
CA GLY A 62 -13.13 3.23 -7.97
C GLY A 62 -12.64 4.40 -7.10
N GLY A 63 -12.51 4.19 -5.79
CA GLY A 63 -11.93 5.15 -4.86
C GLY A 63 -10.49 5.53 -5.22
N TRP A 64 -9.66 4.56 -5.61
CA TRP A 64 -8.30 4.81 -6.08
C TRP A 64 -8.29 5.73 -7.31
N LEU A 65 -9.17 5.50 -8.29
CA LEU A 65 -9.30 6.34 -9.48
C LEU A 65 -9.74 7.77 -9.13
N ILE A 66 -10.73 7.92 -8.24
CA ILE A 66 -11.24 9.21 -7.79
C ILE A 66 -10.14 10.00 -7.06
N VAL A 67 -9.42 9.35 -6.14
CA VAL A 67 -8.32 9.98 -5.41
C VAL A 67 -7.18 10.36 -6.37
N SER A 68 -6.91 9.52 -7.37
CA SER A 68 -5.92 9.83 -8.42
C SER A 68 -6.30 11.07 -9.22
N HIS A 69 -7.57 11.18 -9.62
CA HIS A 69 -8.08 12.35 -10.31
C HIS A 69 -7.99 13.62 -9.43
N TRP A 70 -8.36 13.50 -8.15
CA TRP A 70 -8.24 14.58 -7.18
C TRP A 70 -6.78 15.06 -7.03
N TYR A 71 -5.82 14.14 -6.91
CA TYR A 71 -4.40 14.49 -6.84
C TYR A 71 -3.94 15.27 -8.06
N ASN A 72 -4.31 14.81 -9.26
CA ASN A 72 -3.93 15.48 -10.51
C ASN A 72 -4.55 16.88 -10.60
N ARG A 73 -5.74 17.09 -10.03
CA ARG A 73 -6.42 18.39 -10.00
C ARG A 73 -5.80 19.36 -8.99
N VAL A 74 -5.44 18.88 -7.79
CA VAL A 74 -4.96 19.75 -6.68
C VAL A 74 -3.46 20.02 -6.78
N PHE A 75 -2.67 18.98 -7.07
CA PHE A 75 -1.20 19.05 -7.04
C PHE A 75 -0.58 19.06 -8.44
N GLY A 76 -1.40 18.93 -9.49
CA GLY A 76 -0.95 18.86 -10.87
C GLY A 76 -0.40 17.49 -11.26
N TYR A 77 0.12 17.42 -12.48
CA TYR A 77 0.67 16.21 -13.08
C TYR A 77 2.18 16.36 -13.33
N VAL A 78 2.97 15.49 -12.71
CA VAL A 78 4.42 15.39 -12.99
C VAL A 78 4.62 14.32 -14.06
N GLY A 79 4.92 14.76 -15.27
CA GLY A 79 5.18 13.86 -16.40
C GLY A 79 6.48 13.08 -16.22
N PRO A 80 6.52 11.78 -16.55
CA PRO A 80 7.76 11.02 -16.52
C PRO A 80 8.73 11.53 -17.59
N THR A 81 10.01 11.69 -17.22
CA THR A 81 11.07 12.01 -18.19
C THR A 81 11.32 10.82 -19.13
N LYS A 82 11.77 11.04 -20.37
CA LYS A 82 12.00 9.94 -21.35
C LYS A 82 12.87 8.80 -20.81
N GLN A 83 13.93 9.12 -20.05
CA GLN A 83 14.77 8.11 -19.39
C GLN A 83 14.08 7.47 -18.17
N GLY A 84 13.24 8.24 -17.46
CA GLY A 84 12.38 7.74 -16.40
C GLY A 84 11.35 6.73 -16.91
N VAL A 85 10.79 6.93 -18.11
CA VAL A 85 9.80 6.02 -18.73
C VAL A 85 10.39 4.63 -18.92
N LEU A 86 11.61 4.47 -19.45
CA LEU A 86 12.16 3.13 -19.71
C LEU A 86 12.40 2.34 -18.39
N LYS A 87 13.00 3.00 -17.39
CA LYS A 87 13.21 2.42 -16.06
C LYS A 87 11.89 2.19 -15.31
N PHE A 88 10.91 3.05 -15.52
CA PHE A 88 9.57 2.91 -14.97
C PHE A 88 8.87 1.70 -15.59
N THR A 89 8.86 1.59 -16.92
CA THR A 89 8.24 0.48 -17.67
C THR A 89 8.82 -0.87 -17.24
N TRP A 90 10.15 -1.01 -17.17
CA TRP A 90 10.76 -2.27 -16.75
C TRP A 90 10.36 -2.68 -15.33
N THR A 91 10.38 -1.73 -14.39
CA THR A 91 9.96 -2.05 -13.03
C THR A 91 8.48 -2.31 -12.95
N SER A 92 7.64 -1.53 -13.63
CA SER A 92 6.19 -1.76 -13.71
C SER A 92 5.87 -3.13 -14.32
N ILE A 93 6.62 -3.57 -15.34
CA ILE A 93 6.51 -4.93 -15.89
C ILE A 93 6.89 -5.96 -14.83
N MET A 94 8.03 -5.81 -14.14
CA MET A 94 8.39 -6.75 -13.07
C MET A 94 7.34 -6.79 -11.96
N VAL A 95 6.77 -5.65 -11.57
CA VAL A 95 5.69 -5.56 -10.58
C VAL A 95 4.44 -6.29 -11.05
N VAL A 96 3.94 -5.95 -12.24
CA VAL A 96 2.65 -6.45 -12.71
C VAL A 96 2.74 -7.89 -13.19
N VAL A 97 3.82 -8.27 -13.88
CA VAL A 97 3.95 -9.59 -14.49
C VAL A 97 4.51 -10.63 -13.52
N VAL A 98 5.39 -10.24 -12.60
CA VAL A 98 6.00 -11.19 -11.66
C VAL A 98 5.36 -11.08 -10.28
N SER A 99 5.31 -9.88 -9.70
CA SER A 99 4.86 -9.72 -8.31
C SER A 99 3.38 -9.99 -8.14
N PHE A 100 2.53 -9.57 -9.08
CA PHE A 100 1.08 -9.77 -8.96
C PHE A 100 0.65 -11.23 -9.05
N PRO A 101 1.08 -12.05 -10.04
CA PRO A 101 0.79 -13.48 -10.03
C PRO A 101 1.36 -14.17 -8.79
N TRP A 102 2.54 -13.76 -8.33
CA TRP A 102 3.15 -14.34 -7.13
C TRP A 102 2.36 -14.04 -5.85
N LEU A 103 1.81 -12.82 -5.72
CA LEU A 103 0.87 -12.47 -4.65
C LEU A 103 -0.41 -13.31 -4.72
N LEU A 104 -0.98 -13.51 -5.91
CA LEU A 104 -2.17 -14.34 -6.10
C LEU A 104 -1.91 -15.80 -5.71
N ILE A 105 -0.81 -16.39 -6.19
CA ILE A 105 -0.40 -17.75 -5.83
C ILE A 105 -0.23 -17.87 -4.31
N SER A 106 0.45 -16.90 -3.69
CA SER A 106 0.66 -16.87 -2.24
C SER A 106 -0.66 -16.78 -1.47
N GLY A 107 -1.62 -15.99 -1.95
CA GLY A 107 -2.97 -15.90 -1.36
C GLY A 107 -3.77 -17.19 -1.49
N VAL A 108 -3.68 -17.88 -2.64
CA VAL A 108 -4.29 -19.20 -2.84
C VAL A 108 -3.68 -20.24 -1.89
N ILE A 109 -2.35 -20.24 -1.72
CA ILE A 109 -1.65 -21.10 -0.76
C ILE A 109 -2.14 -20.85 0.67
N ASP A 110 -2.23 -19.59 1.08
CA ASP A 110 -2.69 -19.21 2.42
C ASP A 110 -4.14 -19.65 2.67
N GLY A 111 -5.03 -19.44 1.70
CA GLY A 111 -6.44 -19.84 1.79
C GLY A 111 -6.65 -21.35 1.77
N ALA A 112 -5.89 -22.09 0.96
CA ALA A 112 -6.07 -23.53 0.76
C ALA A 112 -5.36 -24.38 1.82
N LEU A 113 -4.12 -24.02 2.18
CA LEU A 113 -3.26 -24.85 3.03
C LEU A 113 -3.17 -24.35 4.47
N LYS A 114 -3.58 -23.11 4.76
CA LYS A 114 -3.42 -22.45 6.08
C LYS A 114 -2.04 -22.73 6.71
N PRO A 115 -0.94 -22.40 6.00
CA PRO A 115 0.41 -22.66 6.47
C PRO A 115 0.69 -22.00 7.83
N PRO A 116 1.71 -22.46 8.58
CA PRO A 116 2.08 -21.85 9.87
C PRO A 116 2.66 -20.43 9.73
N VAL A 117 2.91 -19.96 8.52
CA VAL A 117 3.34 -18.60 8.20
C VAL A 117 2.53 -18.11 7.00
N SER A 118 2.19 -16.82 6.94
CA SER A 118 1.50 -16.26 5.76
C SER A 118 2.45 -16.15 4.58
N ALA A 119 2.27 -16.98 3.56
CA ALA A 119 2.99 -16.87 2.31
C ALA A 119 2.67 -15.54 1.63
N LEU A 120 1.40 -15.09 1.66
CA LEU A 120 1.00 -13.80 1.09
C LEU A 120 1.72 -12.64 1.77
N GLY A 121 1.74 -12.65 3.10
CA GLY A 121 2.35 -11.60 3.88
C GLY A 121 3.87 -11.54 3.75
N LEU A 122 4.55 -12.69 3.77
CA LEU A 122 5.99 -12.75 3.53
C LEU A 122 6.34 -12.27 2.12
N THR A 123 5.58 -12.68 1.11
CA THR A 123 5.72 -12.19 -0.26
C THR A 123 5.54 -10.67 -0.33
N ALA A 124 4.47 -10.14 0.27
CA ALA A 124 4.20 -8.70 0.29
C ALA A 124 5.33 -7.93 0.98
N SER A 125 5.80 -8.40 2.14
CA SER A 125 6.94 -7.81 2.84
C SER A 125 8.21 -7.83 1.98
N PHE A 126 8.53 -8.96 1.35
CA PHE A 126 9.72 -9.09 0.51
C PHE A 126 9.69 -8.11 -0.67
N LEU A 127 8.56 -8.01 -1.36
CA LEU A 127 8.37 -7.06 -2.46
C LEU A 127 8.50 -5.62 -2.00
N LEU A 128 7.93 -5.28 -0.85
CA LEU A 128 8.01 -3.94 -0.27
C LEU A 128 9.45 -3.58 0.11
N ALA A 129 10.17 -4.52 0.74
CA ALA A 129 11.58 -4.36 1.09
C ALA A 129 12.46 -4.23 -0.16
N LEU A 130 12.17 -4.98 -1.23
CA LEU A 130 12.88 -4.89 -2.50
C LEU A 130 12.68 -3.51 -3.14
N TRP A 131 11.45 -2.99 -3.16
CA TRP A 131 11.19 -1.64 -3.69
C TRP A 131 11.83 -0.53 -2.87
N TRP A 132 11.85 -0.70 -1.55
CA TRP A 132 12.60 0.19 -0.68
C TRP A 132 14.11 0.15 -0.98
N ALA A 133 14.70 -1.04 -1.14
CA ALA A 133 16.12 -1.23 -1.43
C ALA A 133 16.55 -0.63 -2.79
N VAL A 134 15.65 -0.62 -3.78
CA VAL A 134 15.88 0.02 -5.09
C VAL A 134 15.75 1.56 -5.03
N GLY A 135 15.51 2.13 -3.83
CA GLY A 135 15.51 3.57 -3.57
C GLY A 135 14.24 4.28 -4.05
N ARG A 136 13.13 3.54 -4.24
CA ARG A 136 11.87 4.10 -4.77
C ARG A 136 10.85 4.48 -3.71
N LEU A 137 11.09 4.09 -2.47
CA LEU A 137 10.14 4.27 -1.38
C LEU A 137 10.79 4.99 -0.18
N PRO A 138 10.04 5.86 0.51
CA PRO A 138 10.47 6.45 1.77
C PRO A 138 10.84 5.41 2.84
N LYS A 139 11.62 5.82 3.84
CA LYS A 139 12.12 4.94 4.92
C LYS A 139 11.02 4.21 5.70
N HIS A 140 9.83 4.80 5.83
CA HIS A 140 8.74 4.17 6.58
C HIS A 140 8.20 2.89 5.90
N TYR A 141 8.47 2.67 4.61
CA TYR A 141 8.15 1.42 3.92
C TYR A 141 9.02 0.24 4.39
N ALA A 142 10.26 0.50 4.81
CA ALA A 142 11.09 -0.53 5.42
C ALA A 142 10.50 -1.00 6.76
N ILE A 143 9.97 -0.04 7.54
CA ILE A 143 9.26 -0.34 8.81
C ILE A 143 7.98 -1.14 8.51
N ALA A 144 7.19 -0.71 7.53
CA ALA A 144 5.99 -1.43 7.11
C ALA A 144 6.31 -2.86 6.66
N ALA A 145 7.37 -3.06 5.87
CA ALA A 145 7.81 -4.38 5.44
C ALA A 145 8.18 -5.26 6.65
N ALA A 146 8.98 -4.73 7.58
CA ALA A 146 9.35 -5.44 8.79
C ALA A 146 8.13 -5.82 9.65
N LEU A 147 7.17 -4.90 9.82
CA LEU A 147 5.93 -5.18 10.56
C LEU A 147 5.10 -6.28 9.88
N ILE A 148 4.96 -6.22 8.55
CA ILE A 148 4.28 -7.25 7.78
C ILE A 148 4.97 -8.60 7.95
N ALA A 149 6.30 -8.66 7.88
CA ALA A 149 7.06 -9.89 8.07
C ALA A 149 6.85 -10.49 9.47
N ILE A 150 6.95 -9.66 10.52
CA ILE A 150 6.73 -10.08 11.91
C ILE A 150 5.32 -10.66 12.08
N VAL A 151 4.30 -9.97 11.56
CA VAL A 151 2.91 -10.42 11.62
C VAL A 151 2.70 -11.71 10.84
N SER A 152 3.42 -11.90 9.73
CA SER A 152 3.33 -13.08 8.88
C SER A 152 3.84 -14.36 9.55
N ILE A 153 4.72 -14.23 10.55
CA ILE A 153 5.30 -15.37 11.28
C ILE A 153 4.68 -15.59 12.66
N LEU A 154 3.73 -14.75 13.12
CA LEU A 154 3.08 -14.92 14.43
C LEU A 154 2.45 -16.31 14.65
N PRO A 155 1.75 -16.93 13.67
CA PRO A 155 1.16 -18.25 13.87
C PRO A 155 2.20 -19.36 14.09
N LEU A 156 3.44 -19.17 13.62
CA LEU A 156 4.53 -20.14 13.79
C LEU A 156 4.91 -20.31 15.26
N PHE A 157 4.82 -19.23 16.05
CA PHE A 157 5.13 -19.22 17.47
C PHE A 157 3.93 -19.56 18.37
N GLY A 158 2.77 -19.84 17.78
CA GLY A 158 1.54 -20.13 18.53
C GLY A 158 0.95 -18.92 19.28
N ILE A 159 1.39 -17.70 18.96
CA ILE A 159 0.88 -16.46 19.59
C ILE A 159 -0.59 -16.23 19.19
N VAL A 160 -0.95 -16.60 17.95
CA VAL A 160 -2.31 -16.50 17.41
C VAL A 160 -2.69 -17.84 16.79
N SER A 161 -3.93 -18.30 17.02
CA SER A 161 -4.44 -19.49 16.35
C SER A 161 -4.55 -19.27 14.83
N LYS A 162 -4.25 -20.31 14.04
CA LYS A 162 -4.31 -20.22 12.57
C LYS A 162 -5.69 -19.77 12.07
N ASP A 163 -6.76 -20.25 12.68
CA ASP A 163 -8.11 -19.90 12.28
C ASP A 163 -8.46 -18.44 12.58
N GLN A 164 -8.05 -17.89 13.73
CA GLN A 164 -8.22 -16.45 14.01
C GLN A 164 -7.33 -15.58 13.11
N TYR A 165 -6.14 -16.08 12.78
CA TYR A 165 -5.19 -15.37 11.95
C TYR A 165 -5.71 -15.20 10.51
N PHE A 166 -6.11 -16.30 9.88
CA PHE A 166 -6.63 -16.33 8.52
C PHE A 166 -8.11 -15.97 8.41
N SER A 167 -8.86 -15.92 9.52
CA SER A 167 -10.23 -15.39 9.48
C SER A 167 -10.18 -13.92 9.14
N GLY A 168 -9.60 -13.04 9.96
CA GLY A 168 -9.62 -11.60 9.64
C GLY A 168 -8.47 -10.79 10.20
N LEU A 169 -7.66 -11.36 11.09
CA LEU A 169 -6.60 -10.60 11.77
C LEU A 169 -5.55 -10.10 10.77
N ILE A 170 -5.13 -10.94 9.82
CA ILE A 170 -4.16 -10.52 8.81
C ILE A 170 -4.68 -9.34 7.99
N SER A 171 -5.94 -9.39 7.54
CA SER A 171 -6.58 -8.31 6.79
C SER A 171 -6.66 -7.03 7.62
N LEU A 172 -7.02 -7.13 8.90
CA LEU A 172 -7.08 -5.99 9.81
C LEU A 172 -5.71 -5.32 9.99
N VAL A 173 -4.67 -6.11 10.22
CA VAL A 173 -3.31 -5.60 10.41
C VAL A 173 -2.79 -4.97 9.12
N PHE A 174 -2.98 -5.63 7.98
CA PHE A 174 -2.54 -5.10 6.68
C PHE A 174 -3.29 -3.82 6.33
N GLY A 175 -4.61 -3.80 6.52
CA GLY A 175 -5.43 -2.61 6.35
C GLY A 175 -4.92 -1.44 7.20
N THR A 176 -4.54 -1.70 8.46
CA THR A 176 -3.96 -0.69 9.36
C THR A 176 -2.64 -0.16 8.83
N ILE A 177 -1.73 -1.05 8.43
CA ILE A 177 -0.42 -0.66 7.90
C ILE A 177 -0.60 0.17 6.61
N LEU A 178 -1.46 -0.25 5.69
CA LEU A 178 -1.71 0.49 4.45
C LEU A 178 -2.29 1.89 4.71
N ILE A 179 -3.26 2.00 5.61
CA ILE A 179 -3.84 3.30 5.99
C ILE A 179 -2.77 4.21 6.60
N MET A 180 -1.98 3.69 7.55
CA MET A 180 -0.92 4.45 8.22
C MET A 180 0.15 4.91 7.23
N VAL A 181 0.62 4.03 6.36
CA VAL A 181 1.59 4.37 5.30
C VAL A 181 1.01 5.42 4.36
N GLY A 182 -0.23 5.24 3.90
CA GLY A 182 -0.89 6.19 3.00
C GLY A 182 -1.08 7.59 3.61
N ILE A 183 -1.42 7.66 4.89
CA ILE A 183 -1.52 8.93 5.63
C ILE A 183 -0.13 9.57 5.77
N LEU A 184 0.90 8.80 6.17
CA LEU A 184 2.26 9.31 6.33
C LEU A 184 2.82 9.85 5.02
N ASP A 185 2.62 9.14 3.90
CA ASP A 185 3.00 9.59 2.56
C ASP A 185 2.32 10.92 2.19
N HIS A 186 1.01 11.03 2.44
CA HIS A 186 0.27 12.26 2.18
C HIS A 186 0.75 13.42 3.04
N LEU A 187 0.96 13.21 4.34
CA LEU A 187 1.47 14.24 5.25
C LEU A 187 2.88 14.69 4.83
N GLN A 188 3.73 13.75 4.41
CA GLN A 188 5.06 14.08 3.88
C GLN A 188 4.97 14.93 2.62
N LEU A 189 4.03 14.64 1.72
CA LEU A 189 3.81 15.45 0.52
C LEU A 189 3.37 16.87 0.87
N VAL A 190 2.33 17.01 1.70
CA VAL A 190 1.76 18.31 2.08
C VAL A 190 2.79 19.16 2.81
N HIS A 191 3.50 18.60 3.78
CA HIS A 191 4.56 19.31 4.49
C HIS A 191 5.67 19.76 3.53
N LYS A 192 6.14 18.87 2.64
CA LYS A 192 7.17 19.20 1.64
C LYS A 192 6.72 20.14 0.54
N LEU A 193 5.43 20.42 0.38
CA LEU A 193 4.95 21.47 -0.52
C LEU A 193 4.64 22.77 0.22
N GLY A 194 4.16 22.68 1.47
CA GLY A 194 3.77 23.81 2.31
C GLY A 194 4.93 24.72 2.73
N ASP A 195 6.09 24.17 3.12
CA ASP A 195 7.22 25.02 3.52
C ASP A 195 7.93 25.72 2.33
N SER A 196 7.33 25.76 1.13
CA SER A 196 7.96 26.40 -0.03
C SER A 196 8.03 27.92 0.21
N PRO A 197 9.17 28.60 0.01
CA PRO A 197 9.38 29.99 0.46
C PRO A 197 8.54 31.08 -0.24
N ALA A 198 7.56 30.71 -1.06
CA ALA A 198 6.78 31.64 -1.88
C ALA A 198 5.64 32.36 -1.11
N GLY A 199 5.66 32.32 0.22
CA GLY A 199 4.62 32.92 1.09
C GLY A 199 5.09 34.13 1.92
N HIS A 200 6.26 34.69 1.63
CA HIS A 200 6.70 35.97 2.19
C HIS A 200 6.85 36.99 1.05
N ASP A 201 5.73 37.40 0.49
CA ASP A 201 5.56 38.68 -0.18
C ASP A 201 4.07 39.02 -0.05
N ASP A 202 3.72 39.60 1.10
CA ASP A 202 2.64 40.57 1.33
C ASP A 202 2.84 41.22 2.71
#